data_AF-A0A420YS48-F1
#
_entry.id   AF-A0A420YS48-F1
#
_cell.length_a   1.000
_cell.length_b   1.000
_cell.length_c   1.000
_cell.angle_alpha   90.00
_cell.angle_beta   90.00
_cell.angle_gamma   90.00
#
_symmetry.space_group_name_H-M   'P 1'
#
loop_
_entity.id
_entity.type
_entity.pdbx_description
1 polymer ?
#
loop_
_entity_poly.entity_id
_entity_poly.type
_entity_poly.pdbx_seq_one_letter_code
_entity_poly.pdbx_strand_id
1 'polypeptide(L)'
;MKNRFFKLFLLWMTSLTFAACSANTQKGVQEETTTTTVQIDKSHDLPESLLPFKREKQMVLGELDIYKRSTQAHIQLRYDDKPTEERDSRINVDPVGWHNFKFPVDYTGKEAWFMNRGHLVGYQFSGLNDELR
;
A
#
# COMPACT_ATOMS: atom_id res chain seq x y z
N MET A 1 15.83 -26.21 50.62
CA MET A 1 16.94 -25.27 50.31
C MET A 1 17.05 -25.12 48.80
N LYS A 2 16.45 -24.07 48.25
CA LYS A 2 16.61 -23.57 46.85
C LYS A 2 15.80 -22.26 46.81
N ASN A 3 16.35 -21.22 46.18
CA ASN A 3 15.70 -19.92 45.91
C ASN A 3 15.83 -18.78 46.95
N ARG A 4 16.84 -18.81 47.83
CA ARG A 4 17.23 -17.60 48.61
C ARG A 4 18.43 -16.84 48.04
N PHE A 5 19.26 -17.47 47.21
CA PHE A 5 20.38 -16.82 46.53
C PHE A 5 19.96 -15.99 45.29
N PHE A 6 18.91 -16.41 44.57
CA PHE A 6 18.49 -15.73 43.34
C PHE A 6 17.77 -14.39 43.59
N LYS A 7 17.14 -14.22 44.77
CA LYS A 7 16.47 -12.97 45.15
C LYS A 7 17.44 -11.89 45.64
N LEU A 8 18.64 -12.26 46.08
CA LEU A 8 19.67 -11.31 46.49
C LEU A 8 20.45 -10.76 45.28
N PHE A 9 20.49 -11.51 44.17
CA PHE A 9 21.08 -11.08 42.90
C PHE A 9 20.22 -10.05 42.15
N LEU A 10 18.88 -10.15 42.25
CA LEU A 10 17.95 -9.22 41.58
C LEU A 10 17.89 -7.83 42.25
N LEU A 11 18.35 -7.71 43.50
CA LEU A 11 18.33 -6.46 44.28
C LEU A 11 19.62 -5.64 44.13
N TRP A 12 20.64 -6.17 43.44
CA TRP A 12 21.93 -5.48 43.23
C TRP A 12 22.07 -4.85 41.83
N MET A 13 21.12 -5.11 40.92
CA MET A 13 21.12 -4.56 39.56
C MET A 13 20.37 -3.22 39.42
N THR A 14 19.78 -2.68 40.49
CA THR A 14 19.02 -1.40 40.45
C THR A 14 19.81 -0.20 40.98
N SER A 15 21.10 -0.34 41.27
CA SER A 15 21.97 0.75 41.73
C SER A 15 23.13 0.98 40.75
N LEU A 16 22.82 1.38 39.53
CA LEU A 16 23.81 2.00 38.64
C LEU A 16 23.14 3.05 37.74
N THR A 17 22.70 4.14 38.36
CA THR A 17 22.38 5.39 37.67
C THR A 17 23.67 6.17 37.44
N PHE A 18 24.06 6.37 36.18
CA PHE A 18 25.05 7.39 35.81
C PHE A 18 24.33 8.67 35.41
N ALA A 19 24.54 9.73 36.19
CA ALA A 19 24.26 11.09 35.81
C ALA A 19 25.46 11.64 35.02
N ALA A 20 25.22 12.15 33.82
CA ALA A 20 26.08 13.12 33.16
C ALA A 20 25.22 13.99 32.24
N CYS A 21 24.94 15.22 32.69
CA CYS A 21 24.36 16.28 31.87
C CYS A 21 25.35 16.66 30.76
N SER A 22 24.87 16.80 29.53
CA SER A 22 25.50 17.63 28.52
C SER A 22 24.41 18.35 27.74
N ALA A 23 24.40 19.68 27.85
CA ALA A 23 23.51 20.54 27.09
C ALA A 23 23.99 20.60 25.64
N ASN A 24 23.13 20.22 24.69
CA ASN A 24 23.31 20.59 23.29
C ASN A 24 21.96 20.93 22.66
N THR A 25 21.77 22.24 22.49
CA THR A 25 21.13 22.96 21.39
C THR A 25 20.43 22.14 20.30
N GLN A 26 19.12 22.39 20.21
CA GLN A 26 18.24 22.48 19.02
C GLN A 26 18.51 21.56 17.81
N LYS A 27 17.50 20.76 17.47
CA LYS A 27 16.75 20.88 16.21
C LYS A 27 15.41 20.16 16.35
N GLY A 28 14.37 20.92 16.70
CA GLY A 28 13.01 20.52 16.39
C GLY A 28 12.85 20.57 14.88
N VAL A 29 12.59 19.45 14.24
CA VAL A 29 12.08 19.44 12.87
C VAL A 29 10.64 19.91 12.98
N GLN A 30 10.43 21.21 12.76
CA GLN A 30 9.13 21.71 12.34
C GLN A 30 8.89 21.11 10.96
N GLU A 31 7.92 20.21 10.88
CA GLU A 31 7.28 19.86 9.62
C GLU A 31 6.48 21.10 9.19
N GLU A 32 7.16 22.03 8.52
CA GLU A 32 6.50 23.14 7.83
C GLU A 32 5.59 22.52 6.79
N THR A 33 4.28 22.55 7.07
CA THR A 33 3.25 22.41 6.06
C THR A 33 3.34 23.63 5.16
N THR A 34 4.31 23.66 4.26
CA THR A 34 4.31 24.61 3.14
C THR A 34 3.13 24.21 2.27
N THR A 35 1.96 24.77 2.58
CA THR A 35 0.85 24.82 1.63
C THR A 35 1.33 25.71 0.49
N THR A 36 2.06 25.13 -0.45
CA THR A 36 2.28 25.74 -1.75
C THR A 36 0.94 25.74 -2.44
N THR A 37 0.19 26.84 -2.30
CA THR A 37 -0.92 27.15 -3.20
C THR A 37 -0.32 27.39 -4.58
N VAL A 38 -0.14 26.29 -5.33
CA VAL A 38 0.11 26.38 -6.76
C VAL A 38 -1.08 27.12 -7.37
N GLN A 39 -0.84 28.35 -7.80
CA GLN A 39 -1.74 29.05 -8.70
C GLN A 39 -1.84 28.16 -9.94
N ILE A 40 -2.98 27.51 -10.13
CA ILE A 40 -3.25 26.72 -11.34
C ILE A 40 -3.47 27.75 -12.44
N ASP A 41 -2.38 28.24 -13.02
CA ASP A 41 -2.42 28.79 -14.37
C ASP A 41 -3.09 27.73 -15.23
N LYS A 42 -4.17 28.11 -15.92
CA LYS A 42 -4.89 27.23 -16.84
C LYS A 42 -3.85 26.56 -17.73
N SER A 43 -3.66 25.26 -17.49
CA SER A 43 -2.65 24.47 -18.17
C SER A 43 -2.88 24.58 -19.67
N HIS A 44 -1.87 25.03 -20.40
CA HIS A 44 -1.81 24.81 -21.84
C HIS A 44 -1.84 23.29 -22.09
N ASP A 45 -2.94 22.85 -22.70
CA ASP A 45 -3.21 21.53 -23.31
C ASP A 45 -2.77 20.29 -22.53
N LEU A 46 -3.41 20.05 -21.37
CA LEU A 46 -3.44 18.70 -20.81
C LEU A 46 -4.17 17.74 -21.77
N PRO A 47 -3.72 16.48 -21.89
CA PRO A 47 -4.38 15.52 -22.75
C PRO A 47 -5.82 15.29 -22.28
N GLU A 48 -6.76 15.30 -23.24
CA GLU A 48 -8.21 15.11 -23.00
C GLU A 48 -8.53 13.78 -22.30
N SER A 49 -7.61 12.80 -22.35
CA SER A 49 -7.76 11.51 -21.69
C SER A 49 -7.71 11.57 -20.16
N LEU A 50 -7.22 12.67 -19.54
CA LEU A 50 -7.09 12.79 -18.09
C LEU A 50 -8.44 13.07 -17.41
N LEU A 51 -8.61 12.51 -16.21
CA LEU A 51 -9.74 12.90 -15.35
C LEU A 51 -9.66 14.39 -15.00
N PRO A 52 -10.78 15.14 -15.10
CA PRO A 52 -10.85 16.53 -14.65
C PRO A 52 -10.35 16.65 -13.20
N PHE A 53 -9.44 17.58 -12.95
CA PHE A 53 -8.82 17.69 -11.62
C PHE A 53 -9.80 18.20 -10.57
N LYS A 54 -10.15 17.36 -9.58
CA LYS A 54 -11.08 17.71 -8.48
C LYS A 54 -10.44 17.88 -7.11
N ARG A 55 -9.10 17.76 -7.00
CA ARG A 55 -8.34 17.78 -5.72
C ARG A 55 -8.77 16.71 -4.71
N GLU A 56 -9.41 15.66 -5.18
CA GLU A 56 -9.85 14.50 -4.39
C GLU A 56 -9.51 13.21 -5.16
N LYS A 57 -9.53 12.07 -4.46
CA LYS A 57 -9.38 10.76 -5.10
C LYS A 57 -10.54 10.54 -6.06
N GLN A 58 -10.21 10.24 -7.31
CA GLN A 58 -11.17 9.91 -8.36
C GLN A 58 -10.79 8.59 -9.00
N MET A 59 -11.77 7.73 -9.26
CA MET A 59 -11.58 6.48 -9.99
C MET A 59 -12.76 6.24 -10.91
N VAL A 60 -12.46 5.89 -12.15
CA VAL A 60 -13.45 5.54 -13.17
C VAL A 60 -13.10 4.15 -13.70
N LEU A 61 -14.03 3.22 -13.55
CA LEU A 61 -13.97 1.89 -14.14
C LEU A 61 -14.87 1.88 -15.37
N GLY A 62 -14.34 1.38 -16.49
CA GLY A 62 -15.13 1.19 -17.69
C GLY A 62 -16.17 0.09 -17.47
N GLU A 63 -17.29 0.19 -18.17
CA GLU A 63 -18.26 -0.89 -18.19
C GLU A 63 -17.65 -2.14 -18.83
N LEU A 64 -18.13 -3.31 -18.41
CA LEU A 64 -17.76 -4.55 -19.06
C LEU A 64 -18.25 -4.53 -20.51
N ASP A 65 -17.45 -5.04 -21.42
CA ASP A 65 -17.87 -5.15 -22.82
C ASP A 65 -18.98 -6.20 -23.03
N ILE A 66 -19.39 -6.38 -24.29
CA ILE A 66 -20.42 -7.36 -24.67
C ILE A 66 -20.05 -8.81 -24.30
N TYR A 67 -18.75 -9.10 -24.14
CA TYR A 67 -18.21 -10.40 -23.74
C TYR A 67 -17.90 -10.46 -22.24
N LYS A 68 -18.31 -9.45 -21.47
CA LYS A 68 -18.08 -9.31 -20.03
C LYS A 68 -16.61 -9.14 -19.63
N ARG A 69 -15.75 -8.67 -20.53
CA ARG A 69 -14.34 -8.37 -20.25
C ARG A 69 -14.19 -6.98 -19.63
N SER A 70 -13.27 -6.84 -18.69
CA SER A 70 -12.82 -5.54 -18.15
C SER A 70 -12.23 -4.69 -19.29
N THR A 71 -12.54 -3.39 -19.31
CA THR A 71 -12.20 -2.52 -20.45
C THR A 71 -11.09 -1.54 -20.11
N GLN A 72 -11.34 -0.63 -19.18
CA GLN A 72 -10.38 0.38 -18.74
C GLN A 72 -10.56 0.74 -17.27
N ALA A 73 -9.49 1.21 -16.64
CA ALA A 73 -9.57 1.82 -15.32
C ALA A 73 -8.67 3.07 -15.31
N HIS A 74 -9.22 4.18 -14.81
CA HIS A 74 -8.50 5.45 -14.67
C HIS A 74 -8.60 5.90 -13.21
N ILE A 75 -7.48 6.25 -12.60
CA ILE A 75 -7.43 6.79 -11.24
C ILE A 75 -6.64 8.11 -11.21
N GLN A 76 -7.10 9.06 -10.39
CA GLN A 76 -6.36 10.23 -9.96
C GLN A 76 -6.35 10.23 -8.42
N LEU A 77 -5.17 10.21 -7.81
CA LEU A 77 -5.01 10.14 -6.36
C LEU A 77 -3.76 10.90 -5.90
N ARG A 78 -3.69 11.18 -4.60
CA ARG A 78 -2.47 11.58 -3.89
C ARG A 78 -1.91 10.41 -3.11
N TYR A 79 -0.68 10.57 -2.60
CA TYR A 79 -0.03 9.55 -1.79
C TYR A 79 -0.82 9.19 -0.51
N ASP A 80 -1.52 10.17 0.07
CA ASP A 80 -2.31 9.97 1.30
C ASP A 80 -3.64 9.25 1.05
N ASP A 81 -4.09 9.19 -0.21
CA ASP A 81 -5.36 8.54 -0.57
C ASP A 81 -5.19 7.02 -0.81
N LYS A 82 -3.98 6.49 -0.60
CA LYS A 82 -3.68 5.05 -0.66
C LYS A 82 -4.48 4.29 0.41
N PRO A 83 -4.90 3.05 0.15
CA PRO A 83 -5.57 2.24 1.15
C PRO A 83 -4.68 1.97 2.36
N THR A 84 -5.27 1.99 3.54
CA THR A 84 -4.62 1.65 4.81
C THR A 84 -4.87 0.21 5.23
N GLU A 85 -5.94 -0.40 4.72
CA GLU A 85 -6.31 -1.79 4.99
C GLU A 85 -5.41 -2.76 4.22
N GLU A 86 -5.02 -3.84 4.88
CA GLU A 86 -4.27 -4.92 4.22
C GLU A 86 -5.14 -5.56 3.14
N ARG A 87 -4.52 -5.88 1.99
CA ARG A 87 -5.21 -6.56 0.91
C ARG A 87 -5.66 -7.94 1.37
N ASP A 88 -6.86 -8.35 0.97
CA ASP A 88 -7.30 -9.72 1.17
C ASP A 88 -6.29 -10.71 0.58
N SER A 89 -5.99 -11.76 1.35
CA SER A 89 -4.99 -12.77 0.97
C SER A 89 -5.31 -13.43 -0.38
N ARG A 90 -6.60 -13.48 -0.74
CA ARG A 90 -7.13 -14.18 -1.91
C ARG A 90 -8.15 -13.29 -2.63
N ILE A 91 -8.05 -13.26 -3.96
CA ILE A 91 -9.11 -12.75 -4.86
C ILE A 91 -10.14 -13.87 -5.04
N ASN A 92 -11.43 -13.57 -5.02
CA ASN A 92 -12.54 -14.54 -5.16
C ASN A 92 -13.29 -14.43 -6.47
N VAL A 93 -13.03 -13.40 -7.27
CA VAL A 93 -13.58 -13.27 -8.62
C VAL A 93 -12.64 -13.84 -9.67
N ASP A 94 -13.24 -14.46 -10.68
CA ASP A 94 -12.55 -15.00 -11.83
C ASP A 94 -13.01 -14.21 -13.07
N PRO A 95 -12.08 -13.53 -13.78
CA PRO A 95 -12.44 -12.75 -14.96
C PRO A 95 -12.87 -13.65 -16.11
N VAL A 96 -13.48 -13.05 -17.13
CA VAL A 96 -13.85 -13.79 -18.35
C VAL A 96 -12.61 -14.46 -18.96
N GLY A 97 -12.77 -15.72 -19.36
CA GLY A 97 -11.69 -16.53 -19.91
C GLY A 97 -10.76 -17.14 -18.86
N TRP A 98 -11.10 -17.04 -17.57
CA TRP A 98 -10.34 -17.68 -16.51
C TRP A 98 -10.37 -19.21 -16.63
N HIS A 99 -9.27 -19.75 -17.15
CA HIS A 99 -8.95 -21.16 -17.17
C HIS A 99 -7.50 -21.29 -16.71
N ASN A 100 -7.29 -22.04 -15.64
CA ASN A 100 -5.98 -22.13 -15.00
C ASN A 100 -5.60 -23.59 -14.75
N PHE A 101 -4.33 -23.88 -14.92
CA PHE A 101 -3.73 -25.17 -14.66
C PHE A 101 -2.35 -24.96 -14.06
N LYS A 102 -1.82 -26.01 -13.42
CA LYS A 102 -0.46 -26.00 -12.90
C LYS A 102 0.50 -26.48 -13.98
N PHE A 103 1.68 -25.86 -14.04
CA PHE A 103 2.74 -26.26 -14.95
C PHE A 103 4.08 -26.38 -14.19
N PRO A 104 4.93 -27.36 -14.52
CA PRO A 104 6.26 -27.49 -13.92
C PRO A 104 7.15 -26.30 -14.30
N VAL A 105 7.64 -25.56 -13.31
CA VAL A 105 8.47 -24.37 -13.48
C VAL A 105 9.93 -24.74 -13.76
N ASP A 106 10.35 -25.92 -13.27
CA ASP A 106 11.72 -26.41 -13.43
C ASP A 106 11.78 -27.95 -13.46
N TYR A 107 12.97 -28.47 -13.73
CA TYR A 107 13.27 -29.90 -13.73
C TYR A 107 13.26 -30.53 -12.32
N THR A 108 13.03 -29.74 -11.26
CA THR A 108 12.97 -30.23 -9.87
C THR A 108 11.56 -30.70 -9.48
N GLY A 109 10.58 -30.54 -10.37
CA GLY A 109 9.19 -30.94 -10.15
C GLY A 109 8.36 -29.90 -9.39
N LYS A 110 8.86 -28.66 -9.25
CA LYS A 110 8.06 -27.56 -8.68
C LYS A 110 7.01 -27.12 -9.69
N GLU A 111 5.78 -26.96 -9.23
CA GLU A 111 4.66 -26.48 -10.05
C GLU A 111 4.22 -25.07 -9.62
N ALA A 112 3.78 -24.28 -10.59
CA ALA A 112 3.09 -23.01 -10.34
C ALA A 112 1.81 -22.92 -11.18
N TRP A 113 0.87 -22.09 -10.72
CA TRP A 113 -0.30 -21.73 -11.51
C TRP A 113 0.13 -20.95 -12.75
N PHE A 114 -0.45 -21.29 -13.89
CA PHE A 114 -0.11 -20.67 -15.16
C PHE A 114 -0.62 -19.23 -15.26
N MET A 115 -1.83 -18.96 -14.76
CA MET A 115 -2.45 -17.64 -14.79
C MET A 115 -2.58 -17.03 -13.40
N ASN A 116 -2.50 -15.70 -13.35
CA ASN A 116 -2.75 -14.89 -12.15
C ASN A 116 -3.95 -13.97 -12.37
N ARG A 117 -4.60 -13.57 -11.28
CA ARG A 117 -5.66 -12.56 -11.29
C ARG A 117 -5.03 -11.19 -11.05
N GLY A 118 -5.02 -10.35 -12.08
CA GLY A 118 -4.43 -9.02 -12.06
C GLY A 118 -5.49 -7.94 -11.92
N HIS A 119 -5.15 -6.85 -11.22
CA HIS A 119 -5.97 -5.64 -11.20
C HIS A 119 -5.55 -4.72 -12.35
N LEU A 120 -6.50 -4.00 -12.97
CA LEU A 120 -6.16 -2.94 -13.92
C LEU A 120 -5.49 -1.74 -13.23
N VAL A 121 -5.94 -1.41 -12.00
CA VAL A 121 -5.27 -0.48 -11.10
C VAL A 121 -4.97 -1.22 -9.80
N GLY A 122 -3.67 -1.34 -9.48
CA GLY A 122 -3.20 -2.11 -8.33
C GLY A 122 -3.85 -1.70 -7.00
N TYR A 123 -4.02 -2.68 -6.10
CA TYR A 123 -4.67 -2.49 -4.81
C TYR A 123 -4.09 -1.30 -4.02
N GLN A 124 -2.76 -1.12 -4.00
CA GLN A 124 -2.11 -0.01 -3.27
C GLN A 124 -2.56 1.39 -3.73
N PHE A 125 -3.20 1.50 -4.89
CA PHE A 125 -3.79 2.76 -5.37
C PHE A 125 -5.32 2.75 -5.24
N SER A 126 -5.96 1.67 -5.70
CA SER A 126 -7.42 1.58 -5.77
C SER A 126 -8.07 1.29 -4.42
N GLY A 127 -7.54 0.33 -3.68
CA GLY A 127 -8.18 -0.29 -2.52
C GLY A 127 -9.30 -1.27 -2.88
N LEU A 128 -9.46 -1.59 -4.16
CA LEU A 128 -10.49 -2.51 -4.61
C LEU A 128 -10.01 -3.95 -4.46
N ASN A 129 -10.81 -4.78 -3.82
CA ASN A 129 -10.72 -6.24 -3.86
C ASN A 129 -11.91 -6.75 -4.65
N ASP A 130 -11.72 -7.84 -5.41
CA ASP A 130 -12.80 -8.56 -6.08
C ASP A 130 -13.67 -7.73 -7.05
N GLU A 131 -13.18 -6.59 -7.54
CA GLU A 131 -13.85 -5.82 -8.60
C GLU A 131 -13.57 -6.44 -9.97
N LEU A 132 -14.64 -6.62 -10.75
CA LEU A 132 -14.60 -7.29 -12.05
C LEU A 132 -14.43 -6.31 -13.22
N ARG A 133 -14.80 -5.03 -13.03
CA ARG A 133 -14.78 -3.99 -14.08
C ARG A 133 -13.40 -3.41 -14.37
#